data_AF-A0A7C2XDE6-F1
#
_entry.id   AF-A0A7C2XDE6-F1
#
_cell.length_a   1.000
_cell.length_b   1.000
_cell.length_c   1.000
_cell.angle_alpha   90.00
_cell.angle_beta   90.00
_cell.angle_gamma   90.00
#
_symmetry.space_group_name_H-M   'P 1'
#
loop_
_entity.id
_entity.type
_entity.pdbx_description
1 polymer ?
#
loop_
_entity_poly.entity_id
_entity_poly.type
_entity_poly.pdbx_seq_one_letter_code
_entity_poly.pdbx_strand_id
1 'polypeptide(L)'
;MHENDLKLLEESFKKYYFDHFDLIHVPDRPSEREFGYQQFNSGMARHLAIKNDKELRLMLMNNVPSDVYCSNAYYSFPNLPMAEKDWKEADLIFDIDSKDLNLDCRKDHTCTKCQS
;
A
#
# COMPACT_ATOMS: atom_id res chain seq x y z
N MET A 1 3.40 -8.60 -18.15
CA MET A 1 1.94 -8.54 -18.19
C MET A 1 1.53 -8.00 -19.55
N HIS A 2 0.49 -8.53 -20.20
CA HIS A 2 0.06 -7.98 -21.48
C HIS A 2 -0.55 -6.58 -21.27
N GLU A 3 -0.41 -5.71 -22.26
CA GLU A 3 -0.86 -4.30 -22.16
C GLU A 3 -2.36 -4.19 -21.87
N ASN A 4 -3.18 -5.07 -22.45
CA ASN A 4 -4.61 -5.13 -22.21
C ASN A 4 -4.96 -5.51 -20.76
N ASP A 5 -4.17 -6.41 -20.15
CA ASP A 5 -4.38 -6.83 -18.76
C ASP A 5 -4.01 -5.69 -17.80
N LEU A 6 -2.90 -4.98 -18.07
CA LEU A 6 -2.49 -3.82 -17.29
C LEU A 6 -3.57 -2.74 -17.30
N LYS A 7 -4.09 -2.42 -18.49
CA LYS A 7 -5.15 -1.43 -18.64
C LYS A 7 -6.42 -1.84 -17.89
N LEU A 8 -6.81 -3.10 -17.99
CA LEU A 8 -7.96 -3.63 -17.27
C LEU A 8 -7.78 -3.49 -15.75
N LEU A 9 -6.59 -3.81 -15.23
CA LEU A 9 -6.28 -3.69 -13.80
C LEU A 9 -6.29 -2.23 -13.35
N GLU A 10 -5.63 -1.33 -14.08
CA GLU A 10 -5.62 0.10 -13.74
C GLU A 10 -7.04 0.69 -13.74
N GLU A 11 -7.86 0.37 -14.75
CA GLU A 11 -9.26 0.81 -14.80
C GLU A 11 -10.09 0.25 -13.63
N SER A 12 -9.87 -1.03 -13.29
CA SER A 12 -10.54 -1.69 -12.16
C SER A 12 -10.15 -1.08 -10.81
N PHE A 13 -8.87 -0.84 -10.58
CA PHE A 13 -8.37 -0.23 -9.34
C PHE A 13 -8.80 1.23 -9.22
N LYS A 14 -8.76 1.98 -10.32
CA LYS A 14 -9.24 3.36 -10.35
C LYS A 14 -10.72 3.44 -9.99
N LYS A 15 -11.54 2.53 -10.55
CA LYS A 15 -12.96 2.42 -10.19
C LYS A 15 -13.13 2.08 -8.70
N TYR A 16 -12.37 1.11 -8.19
CA TYR A 16 -12.42 0.74 -6.78
C TYR A 16 -12.08 1.91 -5.84
N TYR A 17 -10.96 2.61 -6.09
CA TYR A 17 -10.57 3.78 -5.29
C TYR A 17 -11.59 4.92 -5.36
N PHE A 18 -12.31 5.05 -6.48
CA PHE A 18 -13.36 6.05 -6.65
C PHE A 18 -14.64 5.67 -5.89
N ASP A 19 -15.10 4.43 -6.04
CA ASP A 19 -16.38 3.96 -5.49
C ASP A 19 -16.33 3.66 -3.98
N HIS A 20 -15.15 3.31 -3.44
CA HIS A 20 -14.98 2.80 -2.07
C HIS A 20 -14.02 3.62 -1.21
N PHE A 21 -13.90 4.91 -1.48
CA PHE A 21 -13.02 5.79 -0.72
C PHE A 21 -13.38 5.89 0.77
N ASP A 22 -14.64 5.66 1.11
CA ASP A 22 -15.19 5.66 2.47
C ASP A 22 -14.71 4.45 3.28
N LEU A 23 -14.06 3.48 2.63
CA LEU A 23 -13.45 2.33 3.27
C LEU A 23 -11.93 2.48 3.46
N ILE A 24 -11.32 3.52 2.86
CA ILE A 24 -9.87 3.68 2.80
C ILE A 24 -9.47 4.94 3.57
N HIS A 25 -8.97 4.73 4.78
CA HIS A 25 -8.56 5.79 5.69
C HIS A 25 -7.07 5.75 5.98
N VAL A 26 -6.51 6.91 6.29
CA VAL A 26 -5.18 6.98 6.87
C VAL A 26 -5.17 6.37 8.28
N PRO A 27 -4.05 5.75 8.71
CA PRO A 27 -3.90 5.28 10.09
C PRO A 27 -3.73 6.45 11.06
N ASP A 28 -3.67 6.13 12.36
CA ASP A 28 -3.37 7.10 13.41
C ASP A 28 -2.03 7.81 13.19
N ARG A 29 -2.02 9.11 13.49
CA ARG A 29 -0.88 10.04 13.35
C ARG A 29 -0.24 9.97 11.95
N PRO A 30 -1.04 10.14 10.87
CA PRO A 30 -0.57 9.92 9.51
C PRO A 30 0.52 10.94 9.09
N SER A 31 0.46 12.16 9.64
CA SER A 31 1.47 13.20 9.41
C SER A 31 2.87 12.86 9.94
N GLU A 32 3.00 11.83 10.78
CA GLU A 32 4.26 11.37 11.33
C GLU A 32 4.75 10.09 10.64
N ARG A 33 4.03 9.55 9.65
CA ARG A 33 4.39 8.31 8.97
C ARG A 33 4.85 8.55 7.53
N GLU A 34 5.78 7.73 7.06
CA GLU A 34 6.11 7.64 5.64
C GLU A 34 5.04 6.81 4.93
N PHE A 35 4.56 7.31 3.80
CA PHE A 35 3.79 6.53 2.85
C PHE A 35 4.64 6.18 1.62
N GLY A 36 4.30 5.05 1.02
CA GLY A 36 4.84 4.63 -0.26
C GLY A 36 3.80 3.85 -1.04
N TYR A 37 3.99 3.74 -2.35
CA TYR A 37 3.11 2.96 -3.20
C TYR A 37 3.89 2.34 -4.36
N GLN A 38 3.35 1.24 -4.87
CA GLN A 38 3.87 0.52 -6.04
C GLN A 38 2.95 0.78 -7.23
N GLN A 39 3.51 0.94 -8.42
CA GLN A 39 2.74 0.97 -9.67
C GLN A 39 2.77 -0.40 -10.35
N PHE A 40 1.76 -0.68 -11.19
CA PHE A 40 1.63 -1.95 -11.89
C PHE A 40 2.80 -2.28 -12.84
N ASN A 41 3.42 -1.26 -13.44
CA ASN A 41 4.47 -1.41 -14.46
C ASN A 41 5.72 -0.54 -14.18
N SER A 42 5.83 0.05 -13.00
CA SER A 42 6.92 0.95 -12.64
C SER A 42 7.47 0.62 -11.24
N GLY A 43 8.40 1.42 -10.74
CA GLY A 43 9.00 1.23 -9.42
C GLY A 43 8.12 1.69 -8.26
N MET A 44 8.70 1.63 -7.06
CA MET A 44 8.08 2.10 -5.83
C MET A 44 8.32 3.59 -5.63
N ALA A 45 7.25 4.36 -5.39
CA ALA A 45 7.33 5.71 -4.88
C ALA A 45 7.38 5.69 -3.35
N ARG A 46 8.30 6.49 -2.78
CA ARG A 46 8.58 6.54 -1.33
C ARG A 46 8.72 7.97 -0.84
N HIS A 47 8.94 8.14 0.45
CA HIS A 47 9.15 9.45 1.09
C HIS A 47 7.94 10.39 0.91
N LEU A 48 6.73 9.83 0.94
CA LEU A 48 5.50 10.60 0.86
C LEU A 48 5.02 10.92 2.28
N ALA A 49 4.55 12.15 2.48
CA ALA A 49 3.83 12.55 3.68
C ALA A 49 2.37 12.78 3.31
N ILE A 50 1.46 12.03 3.95
CA ILE A 50 0.03 12.14 3.76
C ILE A 50 -0.58 12.49 5.11
N LYS A 51 -1.28 13.62 5.20
CA LYS A 51 -1.75 14.17 6.48
C LYS A 51 -3.17 13.77 6.83
N ASN A 52 -3.96 13.34 5.85
CA ASN A 52 -5.38 13.04 6.02
C ASN A 52 -5.94 12.25 4.83
N ASP A 53 -7.17 11.78 4.98
CA ASP A 53 -7.89 11.00 3.95
C ASP A 53 -8.05 11.73 2.62
N LYS A 54 -8.13 13.08 2.60
CA LYS A 54 -8.26 13.84 1.34
C LYS A 54 -6.98 13.75 0.53
N GLU A 55 -5.82 13.87 1.19
CA GLU A 55 -4.51 13.70 0.55
C GLU A 55 -4.29 12.24 0.11
N LEU A 56 -4.71 11.27 0.93
CA LEU A 56 -4.67 9.85 0.57
C LEU A 56 -5.49 9.59 -0.70
N ARG A 57 -6.75 10.05 -0.72
CA ARG A 57 -7.63 9.94 -1.88
C ARG A 57 -7.01 10.56 -3.13
N LEU A 58 -6.45 11.75 -3.02
CA LEU A 58 -5.82 12.42 -4.15
C LEU A 58 -4.64 11.59 -4.68
N MET A 59 -3.84 11.00 -3.80
CA MET A 59 -2.74 10.10 -4.17
C MET A 59 -3.27 8.87 -4.93
N LEU A 60 -4.30 8.21 -4.40
CA LEU A 60 -4.90 7.02 -5.03
C LEU A 60 -5.49 7.32 -6.41
N MET A 61 -6.23 8.43 -6.55
CA MET A 61 -6.88 8.80 -7.81
C MET A 61 -5.91 9.23 -8.90
N ASN A 62 -4.80 9.89 -8.52
CA ASN A 62 -3.82 10.40 -9.48
C ASN A 62 -2.82 9.31 -9.93
N ASN A 63 -2.48 8.38 -9.04
CA ASN A 63 -1.40 7.43 -9.30
C ASN A 63 -1.88 5.99 -9.53
N VAL A 64 -3.12 5.66 -9.14
CA VAL A 64 -3.75 4.33 -9.29
C VAL A 64 -2.79 3.20 -8.92
N PRO A 65 -2.27 3.19 -7.68
CA PRO A 65 -1.24 2.23 -7.28
C PRO A 65 -1.79 0.81 -7.20
N SER A 66 -0.93 -0.17 -7.48
CA SER A 66 -1.21 -1.59 -7.25
C SER A 66 -1.20 -1.92 -5.76
N ASP A 67 -0.29 -1.29 -5.02
CA ASP A 67 -0.09 -1.52 -3.60
C ASP A 67 0.24 -0.21 -2.89
N VAL A 68 -0.23 -0.07 -1.66
CA VAL A 68 -0.03 1.12 -0.82
C VAL A 68 0.49 0.69 0.54
N TYR A 69 1.50 1.39 1.02
CA TYR A 69 2.21 1.09 2.25
C TYR A 69 2.27 2.32 3.15
N CYS A 70 2.26 2.07 4.45
CA CYS A 70 2.50 3.06 5.48
C CYS A 70 3.54 2.50 6.47
N SER A 71 4.50 3.31 6.87
CA SER A 71 5.53 2.88 7.81
C SER A 71 4.94 2.59 9.19
N ASN A 72 5.44 1.53 9.82
CA ASN A 72 5.19 1.29 11.26
C ASN A 72 5.95 2.29 12.14
N ALA A 73 7.02 2.88 11.63
CA ALA A 73 7.79 3.92 12.29
C ALA A 73 7.14 5.30 12.17
N TYR A 74 7.37 6.12 13.19
CA TYR A 74 7.00 7.53 13.27
C TYR A 74 8.24 8.42 13.19
N TYR A 75 8.10 9.54 12.50
CA TYR A 75 9.17 10.46 12.14
C TYR A 75 8.73 11.91 12.36
N SER A 76 9.67 12.81 12.62
CA SER A 76 9.38 14.25 12.58
C SER A 76 9.26 14.75 11.14
N PHE A 77 10.01 14.17 10.21
CA PHE A 77 10.07 14.58 8.80
C PHE A 77 9.94 13.37 7.86
N PRO A 78 8.74 12.77 7.72
CA PRO A 78 8.57 11.48 7.03
C PRO A 78 8.93 11.50 5.53
N ASN A 79 8.94 12.67 4.90
CA ASN A 79 9.25 12.89 3.49
C ASN A 79 10.74 13.15 3.18
N LEU A 80 11.62 13.15 4.18
CA LEU A 80 13.06 13.35 3.98
C LEU A 80 13.80 12.01 3.74
N PRO A 81 15.07 12.04 3.29
CA PRO A 81 15.94 10.86 3.29
C PRO A 81 16.13 10.30 4.71
N MET A 82 16.46 9.01 4.82
CA MET A 82 16.45 8.29 6.11
C MET A 82 17.27 8.96 7.22
N ALA A 83 18.45 9.49 6.89
CA ALA A 83 19.33 10.16 7.85
C ALA A 83 18.73 11.45 8.44
N GLU A 84 17.75 12.04 7.76
CA GLU A 84 17.15 13.33 8.09
C GLU A 84 15.70 13.19 8.59
N LYS A 85 15.12 11.98 8.57
CA LYS A 85 13.72 11.77 8.97
C LYS A 85 13.44 12.04 10.45
N ASP A 86 14.46 11.96 11.29
CA ASP A 86 14.36 12.06 12.75
C ASP A 86 13.33 11.04 13.31
N TRP A 87 13.79 9.79 13.43
CA TRP A 87 12.98 8.68 13.93
C TRP A 87 12.61 8.88 15.40
N LYS A 88 11.34 8.66 15.73
CA LYS A 88 10.81 8.83 17.09
C LYS A 88 10.58 7.50 17.79
N GLU A 89 9.73 6.69 17.19
CA GLU A 89 9.26 5.41 17.73
C GLU A 89 8.69 4.56 16.60
N ALA A 90 8.27 3.33 16.90
CA ALA A 90 7.63 2.46 15.93
C ALA A 90 6.64 1.51 16.60
N ASP A 91 5.60 1.14 15.85
CA ASP A 91 4.70 0.08 16.25
C ASP A 91 5.42 -1.27 16.23
N LEU A 92 5.11 -2.10 17.23
CA LEU A 92 5.48 -3.51 17.23
C LEU A 92 4.49 -4.27 16.33
N ILE A 93 4.99 -4.77 15.21
CA ILE A 93 4.18 -5.48 14.21
C ILE A 93 4.55 -6.97 14.18
N PHE A 94 3.54 -7.81 13.93
CA PHE A 94 3.70 -9.23 13.65
C PHE A 94 3.01 -9.53 12.31
N ASP A 95 3.75 -10.09 11.37
CA ASP A 95 3.22 -10.54 10.09
C ASP A 95 3.32 -12.06 10.05
N ILE A 96 2.17 -12.73 9.90
CA ILE A 96 2.09 -14.19 9.84
C ILE A 96 1.72 -14.56 8.41
N ASP A 97 2.74 -14.83 7.60
CA ASP A 97 2.52 -15.23 6.22
C ASP A 97 2.01 -16.68 6.17
N SER A 98 0.77 -16.84 5.71
CA SER A 98 0.12 -18.14 5.54
C SER A 98 0.95 -19.11 4.69
N LYS A 99 1.83 -18.60 3.82
CA LYS A 99 2.63 -19.46 2.95
C LYS A 99 3.76 -20.19 3.68
N ASP A 100 4.21 -19.65 4.80
CA ASP A 100 5.36 -20.15 5.54
C ASP A 100 4.96 -21.10 6.68
N LEU A 101 3.66 -21.21 6.97
CA LEU A 101 3.13 -22.10 8.01
C LEU A 101 3.27 -23.60 7.68
N ASN A 102 3.60 -23.96 6.44
CA ASN A 102 3.82 -25.34 5.98
C ASN A 102 2.72 -26.35 6.42
N LEU A 103 1.47 -25.90 6.46
CA LEU A 103 0.33 -26.73 6.87
C LEU A 103 -0.12 -27.63 5.72
N ASP A 104 -0.37 -28.91 6.01
CA ASP A 104 -0.87 -29.88 5.02
C ASP A 104 -2.21 -29.46 4.42
N CYS A 105 -3.10 -28.84 5.22
CA CYS A 105 -4.42 -28.38 4.79
C CYS A 105 -4.40 -27.14 3.90
N ARG A 106 -3.24 -26.51 3.65
CA ARG A 106 -3.15 -25.27 2.86
C ARG A 106 -3.79 -25.41 1.47
N LYS A 107 -3.69 -26.60 0.87
CA LYS A 107 -4.28 -26.91 -0.45
C LYS A 107 -5.79 -26.77 -0.47
N ASP A 108 -6.45 -26.97 0.68
CA ASP A 108 -7.91 -26.91 0.81
C ASP A 108 -8.42 -25.47 1.01
N HIS A 109 -7.51 -24.55 1.34
CA HIS A 109 -7.83 -23.15 1.66
C HIS A 109 -7.25 -22.13 0.67
N THR A 110 -6.46 -22.59 -0.30
CA THR A 110 -5.87 -21.72 -1.34
C THR A 110 -6.73 -21.78 -2.60
N CYS A 111 -7.38 -20.66 -2.95
CA CYS A 111 -8.11 -20.56 -4.21
C CYS A 111 -7.25 -19.87 -5.28
N THR A 112 -6.76 -20.64 -6.25
CA THR A 112 -6.06 -20.09 -7.42
C THR A 112 -7.07 -19.89 -8.54
N LYS A 113 -7.48 -18.63 -8.77
CA LYS A 113 -8.47 -18.28 -9.81
C LYS A 113 -7.84 -18.15 -11.20
N CYS A 114 -6.59 -17.72 -11.27
CA CYS A 114 -5.87 -17.56 -12.53
C CYS A 114 -4.86 -18.69 -12.67
N GLN A 115 -5.08 -19.58 -13.63
CA GLN A 115 -4.04 -20.46 -14.15
C GLN A 115 -3.50 -19.79 -15.42
N SER A 116 -2.18 -19.71 -15.51
CA SER A 116 -1.43 -19.13 -16.63
C SER A 116 -1.99 -19.49 -18.00
#